data_AF-A0A954HS54-F1
#
_entry.id   AF-A0A954HS54-F1
#
_cell.length_a   1.000
_cell.length_b   1.000
_cell.length_c   1.000
_cell.angle_alpha   90.00
_cell.angle_beta   90.00
_cell.angle_gamma   90.00
#
_symmetry.space_group_name_H-M   'P 1'
#
loop_
_entity.id
_entity.type
_entity.pdbx_description
1 polymer ?
#
loop_
_entity_poly.entity_id
_entity_poly.type
_entity_poly.pdbx_seq_one_letter_code
_entity_poly.pdbx_strand_id
1 'polypeptide(L)'
;MSGTQCTDHLELFEVGRQQVTMSFDGGDVVSDAGLLPIRELDRKLGILAEAASRLPDPRSSLFTVHSAENILTQQVYQILAGYPDGNDAQLLRNDPLFKTIVGKDPRDADAALASGSTINRFLHSFTRRECEKPLEDRSVIFEVRRAQTERIAALNDFLIDVFVRTRRQTPAHIIIDLDPTDDPTHGQQQLSLFHGHYDQHQPLSRFVWSCRSRVPAAYRQLIAV
;
A
#
# COMPACT_ATOMS: atom_id res chain seq x y z
N MET A 1 29.85 11.11 -45.58
CA MET A 1 29.17 10.65 -44.34
C MET A 1 28.23 11.77 -43.95
N SER A 2 26.93 11.63 -44.21
CA SER A 2 25.91 12.57 -43.74
C SER A 2 25.62 12.18 -42.29
N GLY A 3 26.10 12.97 -41.34
CA GLY A 3 25.75 12.80 -39.93
C GLY A 3 24.32 13.24 -39.72
N THR A 4 23.49 12.38 -39.13
CA THR A 4 22.15 12.75 -38.69
C THR A 4 22.28 13.93 -37.72
N GLN A 5 21.80 15.11 -38.12
CA GLN A 5 21.66 16.24 -37.19
C GLN A 5 20.52 15.90 -36.23
N CYS A 6 20.86 15.57 -34.98
CA CYS A 6 19.87 15.52 -33.92
C CYS A 6 19.40 16.94 -33.63
N THR A 7 18.10 17.18 -33.75
CA THR A 7 17.47 18.41 -33.31
C THR A 7 17.13 18.26 -31.82
N ASP A 8 17.69 19.11 -30.96
CA ASP A 8 17.51 19.00 -29.51
C ASP A 8 16.07 19.30 -29.06
N HIS A 9 15.36 20.10 -29.85
CA HIS A 9 13.97 20.45 -29.65
C HIS A 9 13.25 20.76 -30.97
N LEU A 10 11.93 20.62 -30.97
CA LEU A 10 11.03 20.92 -32.07
C LEU A 10 10.08 22.03 -31.64
N GLU A 11 10.11 23.15 -32.35
CA GLU A 11 9.10 24.19 -32.22
C GLU A 11 7.81 23.74 -32.94
N LEU A 12 6.69 23.81 -32.23
CA LEU A 12 5.37 23.47 -32.75
C LEU A 12 4.61 24.78 -33.08
N PHE A 13 3.34 24.88 -32.66
CA PHE A 13 2.52 26.08 -32.84
C PHE A 13 2.60 27.01 -31.62
N GLU A 14 2.11 28.24 -31.78
CA GLU A 14 1.94 29.18 -30.67
C GLU A 14 0.54 29.06 -30.05
N VAL A 15 0.47 29.19 -28.73
CA VAL A 15 -0.78 29.39 -27.99
C VAL A 15 -0.76 30.80 -27.38
N GLY A 16 -1.43 31.73 -28.05
CA GLY A 16 -1.43 33.14 -27.66
C GLY A 16 -0.07 33.81 -27.86
N ARG A 17 0.68 34.02 -26.77
CA ARG A 17 2.07 34.56 -26.81
C ARG A 17 3.12 33.52 -26.42
N GLN A 18 2.73 32.26 -26.27
CA GLN A 18 3.61 31.18 -25.82
C GLN A 18 3.92 30.25 -27.00
N GLN A 19 5.21 30.07 -27.30
CA GLN A 19 5.69 29.06 -28.23
C GLN A 19 5.59 27.68 -27.58
N VAL A 20 4.92 26.72 -28.23
CA VAL A 20 4.95 25.33 -27.80
C VAL A 20 6.21 24.67 -28.37
N THR A 21 7.00 24.05 -27.50
CA THR A 21 8.25 23.37 -27.87
C THR A 21 8.24 21.96 -27.30
N MET A 22 8.69 20.98 -28.09
CA MET A 22 8.92 19.61 -27.66
C MET A 22 10.43 19.38 -27.54
N SER A 23 10.93 19.07 -26.34
CA SER A 23 12.35 18.73 -26.14
C SER A 23 12.51 17.24 -25.81
N PHE A 24 13.68 16.69 -26.13
CA PHE A 24 14.00 15.28 -25.85
C PHE A 24 14.84 15.09 -24.57
N ASP A 25 15.09 16.18 -23.84
CA ASP A 25 15.94 16.26 -22.67
C ASP A 25 15.17 16.52 -21.36
N GLY A 26 13.83 16.38 -21.38
CA GLY A 26 12.91 16.75 -20.29
C GLY A 26 13.20 16.13 -18.92
N GLY A 27 14.25 15.33 -18.80
CA GLY A 27 14.77 14.77 -17.58
C GLY A 27 13.82 13.76 -16.97
N ASP A 28 13.98 13.58 -15.68
CA ASP A 28 13.13 12.73 -14.86
C ASP A 28 11.80 13.43 -14.56
N VAL A 29 10.80 13.22 -15.42
CA VAL A 29 9.44 13.76 -15.26
C VAL A 29 8.59 12.82 -14.41
N VAL A 30 7.81 13.38 -13.49
CA VAL A 30 6.92 12.62 -12.60
C VAL A 30 5.50 13.18 -12.62
N SER A 31 4.50 12.30 -12.53
CA SER A 31 3.08 12.68 -12.64
C SER A 31 2.42 12.90 -11.27
N ASP A 32 2.91 12.22 -10.22
CA ASP A 32 2.22 12.14 -8.92
C ASP A 32 2.90 13.00 -7.83
N ALA A 33 3.54 14.10 -8.21
CA ALA A 33 4.27 14.97 -7.27
C ALA A 33 3.41 15.48 -6.09
N GLY A 34 2.09 15.48 -6.23
CA GLY A 34 1.12 15.75 -5.17
C GLY A 34 1.19 14.80 -3.97
N LEU A 35 1.90 13.68 -4.07
CA LEU A 35 2.17 12.76 -2.96
C LEU A 35 3.23 13.27 -1.98
N LEU A 36 4.11 14.19 -2.39
CA LEU A 36 5.21 14.67 -1.55
C LEU A 36 4.74 15.36 -0.25
N PRO A 37 3.71 16.24 -0.27
CA PRO A 37 3.15 16.79 0.96
C PRO A 37 2.55 15.72 1.90
N ILE A 38 1.96 14.66 1.33
CA ILE A 38 1.43 13.53 2.12
C ILE A 38 2.59 12.81 2.81
N ARG A 39 3.70 12.61 2.10
CA ARG A 39 4.92 12.00 2.67
C ARG A 39 5.56 12.84 3.75
N GLU A 40 5.62 14.15 3.57
CA GLU A 40 6.11 15.06 4.61
C GLU A 40 5.26 14.97 5.89
N LEU A 41 3.94 14.86 5.75
CA LEU A 41 3.04 14.67 6.89
C LEU A 41 3.23 13.31 7.57
N ASP A 42 3.25 12.23 6.79
CA ASP A 42 3.49 10.88 7.30
C ASP A 42 4.82 10.77 8.06
N ARG A 43 5.91 11.35 7.52
CA ARG A 43 7.22 11.38 8.20
C ARG A 43 7.17 12.09 9.55
N LYS A 44 6.42 13.19 9.67
CA LYS A 44 6.24 13.91 10.94
C LYS A 44 5.41 13.12 11.94
N LEU A 45 4.42 12.38 11.47
CA LEU A 45 3.52 11.59 12.31
C LEU A 45 4.04 10.17 12.60
N GLY A 46 5.04 9.70 11.87
CA GLY A 46 5.63 8.37 11.98
C GLY A 46 4.66 7.22 11.69
N ILE A 47 3.57 7.46 10.93
CA ILE A 47 2.47 6.49 10.78
C ILE A 47 2.97 5.20 10.14
N LEU A 48 3.63 5.29 8.98
CA LEU A 48 4.07 4.09 8.26
C LEU A 48 5.28 3.42 8.91
N ALA A 49 6.17 4.18 9.54
CA ALA A 49 7.31 3.64 10.28
C ALA A 49 6.85 2.80 11.48
N GLU A 50 5.91 3.34 12.28
CA GLU A 50 5.35 2.65 13.43
C GLU A 50 4.55 1.42 13.00
N ALA A 51 3.68 1.54 12.00
CA ALA A 51 2.93 0.41 11.46
C ALA A 51 3.88 -0.71 10.96
N ALA A 52 4.91 -0.37 10.19
CA ALA A 52 5.86 -1.33 9.67
C ALA A 52 6.64 -2.07 10.78
N SER A 53 6.97 -1.39 11.87
CA SER A 53 7.69 -1.99 13.01
C SER A 53 6.91 -3.10 13.73
N ARG A 54 5.58 -3.09 13.62
CA ARG A 54 4.67 -4.07 14.22
C ARG A 54 4.36 -5.24 13.30
N LEU A 55 4.63 -5.11 11.99
CA LEU A 55 4.33 -6.14 11.02
C LEU A 55 5.40 -7.25 11.05
N PRO A 56 5.01 -8.53 11.16
CA PRO A 56 5.96 -9.62 11.00
C PRO A 56 6.57 -9.62 9.59
N ASP A 57 7.88 -9.81 9.49
CA ASP A 57 8.57 -9.98 8.21
C ASP A 57 8.96 -11.45 7.99
N PRO A 58 8.25 -12.19 7.12
CA PRO A 58 8.54 -13.60 6.86
C PRO A 58 9.83 -13.85 6.09
N ARG A 59 10.47 -12.79 5.58
CA ARG A 59 11.66 -12.92 4.75
C ARG A 59 12.86 -13.23 5.63
N SER A 60 13.81 -13.97 5.07
CA SER A 60 15.09 -14.19 5.75
C SER A 60 15.85 -12.86 5.88
N SER A 61 16.25 -12.51 7.10
CA SER A 61 17.02 -11.29 7.38
C SER A 61 18.35 -11.25 6.63
N LEU A 62 18.96 -12.41 6.35
CA LEU A 62 20.21 -12.53 5.59
C LEU A 62 20.10 -12.08 4.12
N PHE A 63 18.89 -12.06 3.56
CA PHE A 63 18.64 -11.71 2.16
C PHE A 63 17.75 -10.47 2.00
N THR A 64 17.58 -9.69 3.07
CA THR A 64 16.70 -8.53 3.09
C THR A 64 17.48 -7.25 2.79
N VAL A 65 17.23 -6.68 1.61
CA VAL A 65 17.84 -5.40 1.17
C VAL A 65 16.85 -4.22 1.23
N HIS A 66 15.55 -4.49 1.40
CA HIS A 66 14.52 -3.47 1.62
C HIS A 66 13.86 -3.71 2.97
N SER A 67 13.88 -2.71 3.84
CA SER A 67 13.18 -2.75 5.13
C SER A 67 11.67 -2.93 4.94
N ALA A 68 10.99 -3.43 5.98
CA ALA A 68 9.53 -3.51 6.01
C ALA A 68 8.90 -2.12 5.82
N GLU A 69 9.49 -1.07 6.42
CA GLU A 69 9.04 0.32 6.24
C GLU A 69 9.13 0.77 4.79
N ASN A 70 10.24 0.48 4.09
CA ASN A 70 10.41 0.87 2.69
C ASN A 70 9.38 0.19 1.79
N ILE A 71 9.11 -1.09 2.03
CA ILE A 71 8.10 -1.85 1.27
C ILE A 71 6.69 -1.36 1.57
N LEU A 72 6.37 -1.11 2.85
CA LEU A 72 5.05 -0.62 3.25
C LEU A 72 4.81 0.80 2.69
N THR A 73 5.81 1.68 2.80
CA THR A 73 5.76 3.03 2.23
C THR A 73 5.57 2.97 0.73
N GLN A 74 6.38 2.18 0.02
CA GLN A 74 6.22 2.01 -1.42
C GLN A 74 4.79 1.60 -1.78
N GLN A 75 4.25 0.56 -1.15
CA GLN A 75 2.92 0.05 -1.47
C GLN A 75 1.80 1.04 -1.16
N VAL A 76 1.83 1.70 0.01
CA VAL A 76 0.81 2.68 0.38
C VAL A 76 0.77 3.83 -0.62
N TYR A 77 1.92 4.37 -1.00
CA TYR A 77 1.98 5.47 -1.95
C TYR A 77 1.62 5.05 -3.38
N GLN A 78 1.95 3.82 -3.77
CA GLN A 78 1.53 3.24 -5.04
C GLN A 78 0.00 3.09 -5.10
N ILE A 79 -0.63 2.61 -4.02
CA ILE A 79 -2.10 2.54 -3.92
C ILE A 79 -2.71 3.95 -4.00
N LEU A 80 -2.15 4.93 -3.28
CA LEU A 80 -2.63 6.33 -3.33
C LEU A 80 -2.54 6.93 -4.74
N ALA A 81 -1.54 6.52 -5.52
CA ALA A 81 -1.33 6.94 -6.90
C ALA A 81 -2.16 6.15 -7.93
N GLY A 82 -2.86 5.09 -7.53
CA GLY A 82 -3.62 4.23 -8.43
C GLY A 82 -2.81 3.11 -9.11
N TYR A 83 -1.69 2.70 -8.50
CA TYR A 83 -0.75 1.68 -8.99
C TYR A 83 -0.64 0.46 -8.04
N PRO A 84 -1.74 -0.21 -7.67
CA PRO A 84 -1.73 -1.20 -6.59
C PRO A 84 -1.00 -2.51 -6.93
N ASP A 85 -0.72 -2.78 -8.21
CA ASP A 85 -0.38 -4.12 -8.67
C ASP A 85 1.14 -4.41 -8.66
N GLY A 86 1.47 -5.70 -8.66
CA GLY A 86 2.87 -6.15 -8.62
C GLY A 86 3.66 -5.80 -9.90
N ASN A 87 3.00 -5.72 -11.05
CA ASN A 87 3.60 -5.23 -12.30
C ASN A 87 3.85 -3.72 -12.23
N ASP A 88 2.96 -2.94 -11.61
CA ASP A 88 3.20 -1.51 -11.37
C ASP A 88 4.41 -1.31 -10.47
N ALA A 89 4.52 -2.10 -9.40
CA ALA A 89 5.71 -2.07 -8.56
C ALA A 89 6.99 -2.43 -9.30
N GLN A 90 6.92 -3.31 -10.29
CA GLN A 90 8.05 -3.62 -11.17
C GLN A 90 8.40 -2.45 -12.11
N LEU A 91 7.38 -1.75 -12.64
CA LEU A 91 7.55 -0.60 -13.52
C LEU A 91 8.12 0.61 -12.76
N LEU A 92 7.53 0.94 -11.62
CA LEU A 92 7.84 2.12 -10.81
C LEU A 92 9.09 1.95 -9.94
N ARG A 93 9.77 0.79 -9.98
CA ARG A 93 10.91 0.54 -9.08
C ARG A 93 12.07 1.51 -9.24
N ASN A 94 12.19 2.11 -10.42
CA ASN A 94 13.21 3.08 -10.75
C ASN A 94 12.65 4.51 -10.83
N ASP A 95 11.36 4.69 -10.58
CA ASP A 95 10.70 5.98 -10.65
C ASP A 95 11.30 6.95 -9.61
N PRO A 96 11.71 8.16 -10.03
CA PRO A 96 12.42 9.10 -9.18
C PRO A 96 11.54 9.66 -8.06
N LEU A 97 10.22 9.81 -8.28
CA LEU A 97 9.30 10.22 -7.23
C LEU A 97 9.15 9.12 -6.18
N PHE A 98 8.90 7.87 -6.58
CA PHE A 98 8.73 6.79 -5.59
C PHE A 98 10.02 6.47 -4.83
N LYS A 99 11.20 6.59 -5.46
CA LYS A 99 12.49 6.55 -4.75
C LYS A 99 12.57 7.64 -3.69
N THR A 100 12.22 8.88 -4.06
CA THR A 100 12.22 10.03 -3.16
C THR A 100 11.24 9.84 -2.00
N ILE A 101 10.03 9.32 -2.25
CA ILE A 101 9.02 9.02 -1.24
C ILE A 101 9.57 8.05 -0.19
N VAL A 102 10.26 6.99 -0.63
CA VAL A 102 10.87 6.00 0.27
C VAL A 102 12.17 6.53 0.91
N GLY A 103 12.66 7.71 0.51
CA GLY A 103 13.86 8.34 1.05
C GLY A 103 15.16 7.83 0.42
N LYS A 104 15.09 7.23 -0.78
CA LYS A 104 16.24 6.84 -1.58
C LYS A 104 16.65 7.96 -2.52
N ASP A 105 17.94 8.04 -2.87
CA ASP A 105 18.40 8.98 -3.90
C ASP A 105 17.84 8.55 -5.27
N PRO A 106 17.03 9.38 -5.94
CA PRO A 106 16.49 9.04 -7.25
C PRO A 106 17.57 8.79 -8.31
N ARG A 107 18.73 9.45 -8.17
CA ARG A 107 19.85 9.42 -9.12
C ARG A 107 20.73 8.18 -8.97
N ASP A 108 20.62 7.47 -7.84
CA ASP A 108 21.34 6.23 -7.63
C ASP A 108 20.63 5.10 -8.40
N ALA A 109 21.32 4.57 -9.41
CA ALA A 109 20.84 3.50 -10.28
C ALA A 109 20.65 2.18 -9.52
N ASP A 110 21.43 1.94 -8.46
CA ASP A 110 21.37 0.72 -7.65
C ASP A 110 20.33 0.82 -6.53
N ALA A 111 19.87 2.03 -6.21
CA ALA A 111 18.84 2.31 -5.22
C ALA A 111 17.40 1.99 -5.69
N ALA A 112 17.21 0.94 -6.50
CA ALA A 112 15.88 0.51 -6.94
C ALA A 112 14.96 0.19 -5.75
N LEU A 113 13.66 0.37 -5.92
CA LEU A 113 12.64 -0.06 -4.96
C LEU A 113 12.38 -1.57 -5.06
N ALA A 114 11.53 -2.08 -4.17
CA ALA A 114 11.20 -3.49 -4.15
C ALA A 114 10.42 -3.87 -5.41
N SER A 115 10.85 -4.95 -6.07
CA SER A 115 10.09 -5.56 -7.17
C SER A 115 8.76 -6.14 -6.69
N GLY A 116 7.83 -6.38 -7.61
CA GLY A 116 6.58 -7.07 -7.31
C GLY A 116 6.79 -8.43 -6.62
N SER A 117 7.84 -9.17 -6.99
CA SER A 117 8.19 -10.42 -6.30
C SER A 117 8.68 -10.22 -4.87
N THR A 118 9.40 -9.14 -4.59
CA THR A 118 9.89 -8.81 -3.24
C THR A 118 8.75 -8.39 -2.33
N ILE A 119 7.82 -7.57 -2.86
CA ILE A 119 6.56 -7.22 -2.21
C ILE A 119 5.75 -8.47 -1.88
N ASN A 120 5.53 -9.35 -2.88
CA ASN A 120 4.80 -10.60 -2.66
C ASN A 120 5.47 -11.50 -1.62
N ARG A 121 6.81 -11.52 -1.56
CA ARG A 121 7.49 -12.26 -0.49
C ARG A 121 7.21 -11.64 0.88
N PHE A 122 7.29 -10.33 1.03
CA PHE A 122 6.96 -9.67 2.29
C PHE A 122 5.51 -9.94 2.75
N LEU A 123 4.57 -9.98 1.80
CA LEU A 123 3.16 -10.23 2.08
C LEU A 123 2.83 -11.72 2.30
N HIS A 124 3.52 -12.62 1.58
CA HIS A 124 3.07 -14.01 1.40
C HIS A 124 4.17 -15.08 1.50
N SER A 125 5.45 -14.77 1.74
CA SER A 125 6.55 -15.76 1.68
C SER A 125 6.55 -16.83 2.76
N PHE A 126 5.52 -16.90 3.61
CA PHE A 126 5.26 -18.06 4.46
C PHE A 126 5.06 -19.35 3.61
N THR A 127 4.67 -19.21 2.34
CA THR A 127 4.09 -20.24 1.46
C THR A 127 5.02 -21.30 0.82
N ARG A 128 6.34 -21.13 0.78
CA ARG A 128 7.17 -21.89 -0.20
C ARG A 128 7.78 -23.21 0.28
N ARG A 129 7.69 -23.58 1.56
CA ARG A 129 8.41 -24.76 2.08
C ARG A 129 7.75 -26.11 1.76
N GLU A 130 6.45 -26.13 1.43
CA GLU A 130 5.66 -27.37 1.34
C GLU A 130 4.80 -27.46 0.06
N CYS A 131 5.14 -26.73 -1.01
CA CYS A 131 4.30 -26.64 -2.21
C CYS A 131 4.08 -27.99 -2.94
N GLU A 132 4.90 -29.00 -2.62
CA GLU A 132 4.83 -30.35 -3.18
C GLU A 132 3.83 -31.26 -2.44
N LYS A 133 3.40 -30.90 -1.21
CA LYS A 133 2.43 -31.68 -0.42
C LYS A 133 0.99 -31.42 -0.89
N PRO A 134 0.02 -32.34 -0.70
CA PRO A 134 -1.41 -32.04 -0.84
C PRO A 134 -1.86 -30.87 0.06
N LEU A 135 -2.90 -30.12 -0.32
CA LEU A 135 -3.33 -28.91 0.42
C LEU A 135 -3.70 -29.19 1.87
N GLU A 136 -4.37 -30.32 2.15
CA GLU A 136 -4.74 -30.74 3.51
C GLU A 136 -3.55 -30.94 4.46
N ASP A 137 -2.38 -31.28 3.93
CA ASP A 137 -1.18 -31.60 4.71
C ASP A 137 -0.19 -30.43 4.83
N ARG A 138 -0.53 -29.28 4.24
CA ARG A 138 0.31 -28.07 4.28
C ARG A 138 0.05 -27.30 5.57
N SER A 139 0.84 -27.61 6.60
CA SER A 139 0.93 -26.79 7.83
C SER A 139 1.11 -25.29 7.52
N VAL A 140 1.85 -25.00 6.46
CA VAL A 140 2.11 -23.66 5.93
C VAL A 140 0.85 -22.86 5.58
N ILE A 141 -0.26 -23.48 5.14
CA ILE A 141 -1.50 -22.73 4.84
C ILE A 141 -2.10 -22.16 6.13
N PHE A 142 -2.08 -22.95 7.20
CA PHE A 142 -2.52 -22.48 8.52
C PHE A 142 -1.57 -21.42 9.07
N GLU A 143 -0.26 -21.53 8.83
CA GLU A 143 0.72 -20.50 9.17
C GLU A 143 0.49 -19.19 8.40
N VAL A 144 0.16 -19.26 7.11
CA VAL A 144 -0.19 -18.08 6.29
C VAL A 144 -1.43 -17.40 6.84
N ARG A 145 -2.49 -18.15 7.11
CA ARG A 145 -3.73 -17.61 7.68
C ARG A 145 -3.48 -16.98 9.05
N ARG A 146 -2.69 -17.65 9.88
CA ARG A 146 -2.27 -17.13 11.19
C ARG A 146 -1.48 -15.83 11.02
N ALA A 147 -0.47 -15.80 10.15
CA ALA A 147 0.35 -14.61 9.94
C ALA A 147 -0.45 -13.44 9.36
N GLN A 148 -1.38 -13.69 8.43
CA GLN A 148 -2.32 -12.69 7.94
C GLN A 148 -3.18 -12.14 9.09
N THR A 149 -3.68 -13.03 9.95
CA THR A 149 -4.45 -12.65 11.14
C THR A 149 -3.60 -11.84 12.12
N GLU A 150 -2.34 -12.21 12.34
CA GLU A 150 -1.39 -11.48 13.19
C GLU A 150 -1.09 -10.08 12.63
N ARG A 151 -0.95 -9.94 11.30
CA ARG A 151 -0.82 -8.62 10.67
C ARG A 151 -2.07 -7.75 10.88
N ILE A 152 -3.26 -8.32 10.72
CA ILE A 152 -4.52 -7.61 10.96
C ILE A 152 -4.61 -7.18 12.43
N ALA A 153 -4.26 -8.07 13.37
CA ALA A 153 -4.22 -7.76 14.79
C ALA A 153 -3.23 -6.62 15.08
N ALA A 154 -2.00 -6.70 14.56
CA ALA A 154 -0.98 -5.68 14.73
C ALA A 154 -1.41 -4.31 14.16
N LEU A 155 -2.09 -4.30 13.02
CA LEU A 155 -2.65 -3.08 12.44
C LEU A 155 -3.83 -2.54 13.25
N ASN A 156 -4.68 -3.41 13.79
CA ASN A 156 -5.76 -2.98 14.68
C ASN A 156 -5.24 -2.33 15.96
N ASP A 157 -4.24 -2.94 16.60
CA ASP A 157 -3.60 -2.38 17.78
C ASP A 157 -2.97 -1.02 17.45
N PHE A 158 -2.33 -0.91 16.28
CA PHE A 158 -1.80 0.36 15.79
C PHE A 158 -2.89 1.42 15.58
N LEU A 159 -4.03 1.06 14.96
CA LEU A 159 -5.14 1.99 14.75
C LEU A 159 -5.75 2.48 16.07
N ILE A 160 -5.83 1.61 17.08
CA ILE A 160 -6.26 1.98 18.43
C ILE A 160 -5.27 2.99 19.04
N ASP A 161 -3.96 2.75 18.91
CA ASP A 161 -2.94 3.66 19.42
C ASP A 161 -2.98 5.02 18.71
N VAL A 162 -3.17 5.03 17.38
CA VAL A 162 -3.40 6.25 16.60
C VAL A 162 -4.67 6.97 17.06
N PHE A 163 -5.73 6.23 17.33
CA PHE A 163 -6.96 6.80 17.85
C PHE A 163 -6.77 7.45 19.23
N VAL A 164 -6.04 6.80 20.14
CA VAL A 164 -5.76 7.34 21.49
C VAL A 164 -4.85 8.57 21.40
N ARG A 165 -3.73 8.48 20.67
CA ARG A 165 -2.71 9.55 20.61
C ARG A 165 -3.20 10.83 19.94
N THR A 166 -4.21 10.75 19.08
CA THR A 166 -4.81 11.93 18.42
C THR A 166 -5.74 12.72 19.34
N ARG A 167 -6.06 12.20 20.54
CA ARG A 167 -6.91 12.89 21.52
C ARG A 167 -6.08 13.82 22.40
N ARG A 168 -6.44 15.11 22.40
CA ARG A 168 -5.85 16.11 23.31
C ARG A 168 -6.33 15.96 24.76
N GLN A 169 -7.47 15.30 24.98
CA GLN A 169 -8.14 15.17 26.27
C GLN A 169 -8.87 13.83 26.34
N THR A 170 -8.97 13.26 27.53
CA THR A 170 -9.74 12.03 27.77
C THR A 170 -11.24 12.28 27.52
N PRO A 171 -11.89 11.57 26.59
CA PRO A 171 -13.31 11.76 26.35
C PRO A 171 -14.16 11.14 27.48
N ALA A 172 -15.24 11.81 27.87
CA ALA A 172 -16.22 11.27 28.82
C ALA A 172 -17.03 10.09 28.23
N HIS A 173 -17.16 10.02 26.91
CA HIS A 173 -17.83 8.95 26.19
C HIS A 173 -17.23 8.79 24.79
N ILE A 174 -17.19 7.56 24.30
CA ILE A 174 -16.77 7.22 22.93
C ILE A 174 -17.97 6.60 22.23
N ILE A 175 -18.38 7.20 21.11
CA ILE A 175 -19.41 6.65 20.23
C ILE A 175 -18.68 5.89 19.13
N ILE A 176 -18.98 4.59 19.04
CA ILE A 176 -18.39 3.66 18.09
C ILE A 176 -19.45 3.28 17.07
N ASP A 177 -19.12 3.48 15.80
CA ASP A 177 -19.91 2.98 14.69
C ASP A 177 -19.36 1.65 14.20
N LEU A 178 -20.25 0.75 13.81
CA LEU A 178 -19.95 -0.63 13.44
C LEU A 178 -20.67 -0.96 12.13
N ASP A 179 -20.15 -0.39 11.05
CA ASP A 179 -20.78 -0.49 9.75
C ASP A 179 -20.14 -1.57 8.88
N PRO A 180 -20.98 -2.27 8.09
CA PRO A 180 -20.52 -3.11 7.00
C PRO A 180 -20.15 -2.27 5.78
N THR A 181 -19.15 -2.73 5.04
CA THR A 181 -18.76 -2.14 3.75
C THR A 181 -19.62 -2.69 2.63
N ASP A 182 -19.85 -1.86 1.60
CA ASP A 182 -20.46 -2.25 0.34
C ASP A 182 -19.46 -3.11 -0.46
N ASP A 183 -19.56 -4.43 -0.33
CA ASP A 183 -18.62 -5.40 -0.92
C ASP A 183 -19.38 -6.62 -1.47
N PRO A 184 -20.00 -6.51 -2.66
CA PRO A 184 -20.86 -7.55 -3.19
C PRO A 184 -20.09 -8.85 -3.46
N THR A 185 -20.62 -9.96 -2.97
CA THR A 185 -20.11 -11.29 -3.35
C THR A 185 -20.54 -11.68 -4.76
N HIS A 186 -19.69 -12.46 -5.42
CA HIS A 186 -19.94 -12.99 -6.76
C HIS A 186 -20.05 -14.52 -6.73
N GLY A 187 -21.12 -15.06 -7.31
CA GLY A 187 -21.36 -16.51 -7.35
C GLY A 187 -21.67 -17.10 -5.98
N GLN A 188 -21.07 -18.24 -5.65
CA GLN A 188 -21.27 -18.95 -4.37
C GLN A 188 -20.07 -18.80 -3.43
N GLN A 189 -19.59 -17.57 -3.25
CA GLN A 189 -18.54 -17.29 -2.27
C GLN A 189 -18.98 -17.68 -0.86
N GLN A 190 -18.09 -18.35 -0.13
CA GLN A 190 -18.33 -18.74 1.26
C GLN A 190 -18.51 -17.49 2.13
N LEU A 191 -19.28 -17.62 3.23
CA LEU A 191 -19.58 -16.54 4.18
C LEU A 191 -20.35 -15.35 3.58
N SER A 192 -21.02 -15.57 2.45
CA SER A 192 -21.94 -14.60 1.87
C SER A 192 -23.27 -14.59 2.63
N LEU A 193 -23.60 -13.44 3.23
CA LEU A 193 -24.87 -13.21 3.92
C LEU A 193 -25.63 -12.09 3.22
N PHE A 194 -26.96 -12.19 3.22
CA PHE A 194 -27.80 -11.13 2.68
C PHE A 194 -27.76 -9.89 3.59
N HIS A 195 -27.51 -8.71 3.01
CA HIS A 195 -27.41 -7.44 3.70
C HIS A 195 -28.53 -6.48 3.29
N GLY A 196 -29.52 -6.31 4.16
CA GLY A 196 -30.75 -5.58 3.82
C GLY A 196 -30.60 -4.07 3.54
N HIS A 197 -29.54 -3.41 4.00
CA HIS A 197 -29.31 -1.99 3.67
C HIS A 197 -28.80 -1.80 2.23
N TYR A 198 -27.93 -2.69 1.76
CA TYR A 198 -27.34 -2.64 0.42
C TYR A 198 -28.13 -3.51 -0.58
N ASP A 199 -29.16 -4.22 -0.11
CA ASP A 199 -29.98 -5.14 -0.89
C ASP A 199 -29.17 -6.15 -1.72
N GLN A 200 -28.09 -6.66 -1.12
CA GLN A 200 -27.15 -7.54 -1.80
C GLN A 200 -26.52 -8.57 -0.86
N HIS A 201 -25.91 -9.58 -1.46
CA HIS A 201 -25.14 -10.60 -0.76
C HIS A 201 -23.69 -10.16 -0.61
N GLN A 202 -23.17 -10.11 0.62
CA GLN A 202 -21.81 -9.64 0.92
C GLN A 202 -21.18 -10.34 2.14
N PRO A 203 -19.85 -10.31 2.29
CA PRO A 203 -19.19 -10.73 3.52
C PRO A 203 -19.54 -9.79 4.68
N LEU A 204 -19.56 -10.30 5.90
CA LEU A 204 -19.76 -9.45 7.10
C LEU A 204 -18.41 -8.90 7.62
N SER A 205 -17.73 -8.12 6.79
CA SER A 205 -16.59 -7.27 7.21
C SER A 205 -17.11 -6.01 7.88
N ARG A 206 -16.55 -5.63 9.03
CA ARG A 206 -16.95 -4.44 9.79
C ARG A 206 -15.76 -3.54 10.08
N PHE A 207 -15.88 -2.27 9.72
CA PHE A 207 -14.97 -1.24 10.18
C PHE A 207 -15.52 -0.61 11.46
N VAL A 208 -14.62 -0.31 12.39
CA VAL A 208 -14.94 0.34 13.65
C VAL A 208 -14.50 1.80 13.54
N TRP A 209 -15.46 2.72 13.59
CA TRP A 209 -15.19 4.15 13.47
C TRP A 209 -15.55 4.88 14.75
N SER A 210 -14.81 5.93 15.10
CA SER A 210 -15.33 6.89 16.07
C SER A 210 -16.10 7.99 15.34
N CYS A 211 -17.40 8.07 15.61
CA CYS A 211 -18.34 8.97 14.94
C CYS A 211 -17.92 10.46 15.01
N ARG A 212 -17.15 10.85 16.04
CA ARG A 212 -16.72 12.24 16.26
C ARG A 212 -15.40 12.62 15.59
N SER A 213 -14.51 11.67 15.32
CA SER A 213 -13.17 11.94 14.78
C SER A 213 -12.94 11.39 13.37
N ARG A 214 -13.81 10.51 12.85
CA ARG A 214 -13.65 9.81 11.56
C ARG A 214 -12.30 9.10 11.38
N VAL A 215 -11.59 8.85 12.48
CA VAL A 215 -10.38 8.03 12.53
C VAL A 215 -10.85 6.58 12.68
N PRO A 216 -10.40 5.66 11.80
CA PRO A 216 -10.69 4.24 11.97
C PRO A 216 -10.01 3.74 13.24
N ALA A 217 -10.77 3.04 14.09
CA ALA A 217 -10.30 2.51 15.36
C ALA A 217 -9.86 1.04 15.24
N ALA A 218 -10.50 0.25 14.38
CA ALA A 218 -10.15 -1.14 14.10
C ALA A 218 -10.86 -1.67 12.85
N TYR A 219 -10.36 -2.76 12.28
CA TYR A 219 -11.02 -3.57 11.26
C TYR A 219 -11.28 -4.98 11.80
N ARG A 220 -12.51 -5.49 11.64
CA ARG A 220 -12.85 -6.86 12.03
C ARG A 220 -13.58 -7.57 10.89
N GLN A 221 -13.00 -8.65 10.41
CA GLN A 221 -13.70 -9.60 9.55
C GLN A 221 -14.26 -10.72 10.42
N LEU A 222 -15.59 -10.91 10.44
CA LEU A 222 -16.20 -12.07 11.07
C LEU A 222 -15.94 -13.29 10.19
N ILE A 223 -14.86 -14.00 10.46
CA ILE A 223 -14.69 -15.38 9.99
C ILE A 223 -15.56 -16.22 10.91
N ALA A 224 -16.72 -16.67 10.44
CA ALA A 224 -17.43 -17.74 11.12
C ALA A 224 -16.52 -18.99 11.02
N VAL A 225 -15.96 -19.40 12.15
CA VAL A 225 -15.29 -20.69 12.32
C VAL A 225 -16.35 -21.77 12.41
#